data_AF-A0AAV0I4W4-F1
#
_entry.id   AF-A0AAV0I4W4-F1
#
_cell.length_a   1.000
_cell.length_b   1.000
_cell.length_c   1.000
_cell.angle_alpha   90.00
_cell.angle_beta   90.00
_cell.angle_gamma   90.00
#
_symmetry.space_group_name_H-M   'P 1'
#
loop_
_entity.id
_entity.type
_entity.pdbx_description
1 polymer ?
#
loop_
_entity_poly.entity_id
_entity_poly.type
_entity_poly.pdbx_seq_one_letter_code
_entity_poly.pdbx_strand_id
1 'polypeptide(L)'
;MDEDSNLNMGTAGIISLNKNHGTNSGVPDLTGEVHHLPCCIKYDGPSDVSDYFNPKTTGLEVDGLAEQQAYFRGRKLHGVAIPIPSGYSGFVLGKKSIGKRKVSDVNSNCWEPSAKFENITYWNHDTLPSQDDTFIRSLHWLSVAEAKSVHSKVKNQGEGKAAKSSWFKPRAFSIIWGKDGRYWHVPTDGRPAELLQASWLEVSTITSLKDSIEAGKKYAISFRLQMKQGAFGWNGCSVYLMGKIGQAGKYTAKKIKLSDQAEIDKEFETEKLEVTVATDATDMKLYFGLYEVWTGR
;
A
#
# COMPACT_ATOMS: atom_id res chain seq x y z
N MET A 1 35.52 21.98 13.09
CA MET A 1 34.23 22.68 13.23
C MET A 1 33.25 21.81 12.50
N ASP A 2 32.76 20.82 13.22
CA ASP A 2 31.83 19.83 12.72
C ASP A 2 30.42 20.38 12.95
N GLU A 3 29.68 20.62 11.86
CA GLU A 3 28.25 20.93 11.91
C GLU A 3 27.49 19.62 12.08
N ASP A 4 26.94 19.43 13.28
CA ASP A 4 26.02 18.35 13.60
C ASP A 4 24.78 18.38 12.69
N SER A 5 24.64 17.32 11.92
CA SER A 5 23.43 16.96 11.19
C SER A 5 22.30 16.65 12.19
N ASN A 6 21.46 17.64 12.48
CA ASN A 6 20.17 17.44 13.14
C ASN A 6 19.21 16.70 12.19
N LEU A 7 19.29 15.37 12.21
CA LEU A 7 18.19 14.50 11.78
C LEU A 7 17.00 14.79 12.68
N ASN A 8 15.94 15.39 12.13
CA ASN A 8 14.65 15.58 12.81
C ASN A 8 14.16 14.22 13.31
N MET A 9 14.36 13.98 14.60
CA MET A 9 13.90 12.80 15.30
C MET A 9 12.36 12.84 15.30
N GLY A 10 11.72 11.80 14.76
CA GLY A 10 10.26 11.71 14.71
C GLY A 10 9.64 11.92 16.10
N THR A 11 8.50 12.60 16.16
CA THR A 11 7.81 12.86 17.43
C THR A 11 7.11 11.59 17.93
N ALA A 12 7.55 11.02 19.04
CA ALA A 12 6.85 9.96 19.74
C ALA A 12 5.74 10.54 20.64
N GLY A 13 4.57 9.92 20.66
CA GLY A 13 3.41 10.32 21.47
C GLY A 13 2.58 9.11 21.91
N ILE A 14 1.81 9.27 22.97
CA ILE A 14 0.95 8.21 23.52
C ILE A 14 -0.50 8.53 23.14
N ILE A 15 -1.18 7.56 22.52
CA ILE A 15 -2.62 7.63 22.27
C ILE A 15 -3.33 6.90 23.41
N SER A 16 -4.12 7.63 24.20
CA SER A 16 -4.91 7.04 25.27
C SER A 16 -6.25 6.56 24.74
N LEU A 17 -6.32 5.28 24.39
CA LEU A 17 -7.57 4.59 24.10
C LEU A 17 -8.14 4.05 25.43
N ASN A 18 -8.96 4.83 26.13
CA ASN A 18 -9.58 4.39 27.39
C ASN A 18 -10.49 3.18 27.13
N LYS A 19 -10.03 1.96 27.47
CA LYS A 19 -10.82 0.72 27.37
C LYS A 19 -11.69 0.41 28.59
N ASN A 20 -11.65 1.23 29.63
CA ASN A 20 -12.36 0.99 30.88
C ASN A 20 -13.44 2.05 31.10
N HIS A 21 -14.66 1.77 30.68
CA HIS A 21 -15.88 2.00 31.48
C HIS A 21 -17.07 1.38 30.71
N GLY A 22 -17.67 0.34 31.29
CA GLY A 22 -19.03 -0.05 30.91
C GLY A 22 -19.94 1.16 31.10
N THR A 23 -20.79 1.41 30.10
CA THR A 23 -21.69 2.57 29.93
C THR A 23 -21.04 3.84 29.33
N ASN A 24 -21.21 4.03 28.01
CA ASN A 24 -21.00 5.25 27.21
C ASN A 24 -19.75 6.11 27.50
N SER A 25 -18.56 5.73 27.04
CA SER A 25 -17.50 6.70 26.71
C SER A 25 -17.65 7.20 25.26
N GLY A 26 -18.85 7.68 24.92
CA GLY A 26 -19.28 7.96 23.55
C GLY A 26 -18.67 9.24 23.00
N VAL A 27 -17.47 9.15 22.41
CA VAL A 27 -17.02 10.18 21.47
C VAL A 27 -18.03 10.27 20.31
N PRO A 28 -18.33 11.48 19.79
CA PRO A 28 -19.24 11.66 18.66
C PRO A 28 -18.95 10.72 17.50
N ASP A 29 -20.02 10.24 16.87
CA ASP A 29 -19.96 9.46 15.65
C ASP A 29 -20.20 10.39 14.46
N LEU A 30 -19.17 10.58 13.64
CA LEU A 30 -19.17 11.45 12.46
C LEU A 30 -19.33 10.63 11.16
N THR A 31 -19.86 9.41 11.25
CA THR A 31 -20.10 8.58 10.07
C THR A 31 -21.04 9.30 9.10
N GLY A 32 -20.59 9.51 7.87
CA GLY A 32 -21.27 10.30 6.84
C GLY A 32 -20.94 11.80 6.84
N GLU A 33 -20.24 12.31 7.84
CA GLU A 33 -19.95 13.76 8.02
C GLU A 33 -18.47 14.12 7.79
N VAL A 34 -17.62 13.12 7.49
CA VAL A 34 -16.21 13.33 7.17
C VAL A 34 -16.02 13.46 5.65
N HIS A 35 -15.47 14.58 5.20
CA HIS A 35 -15.31 14.90 3.79
C HIS A 35 -13.85 15.17 3.41
N HIS A 36 -13.35 14.47 2.40
CA HIS A 36 -12.06 14.73 1.77
C HIS A 36 -12.26 15.52 0.47
N LEU A 37 -11.98 16.82 0.50
CA LEU A 37 -12.17 17.73 -0.64
C LEU A 37 -10.94 17.75 -1.57
N PRO A 38 -11.12 17.95 -2.90
CA PRO A 38 -10.02 18.04 -3.86
C PRO A 38 -9.39 19.44 -3.88
N CYS A 39 -9.19 20.03 -2.70
CA CYS A 39 -8.59 21.36 -2.55
C CYS A 39 -7.99 21.55 -1.15
N CYS A 40 -7.06 22.49 -1.04
CA CYS A 40 -6.51 22.91 0.24
C CYS A 40 -7.27 24.13 0.78
N ILE A 41 -7.83 23.99 1.99
CA ILE A 41 -8.40 25.10 2.75
C ILE A 41 -7.34 25.57 3.74
N LYS A 42 -6.94 26.85 3.67
CA LYS A 42 -5.87 27.40 4.52
C LYS A 42 -6.32 27.67 5.96
N TYR A 43 -7.61 27.83 6.17
CA TYR A 43 -8.20 28.06 7.49
C TYR A 43 -8.38 26.72 8.20
N ASP A 44 -7.91 26.64 9.44
CA ASP A 44 -8.05 25.48 10.32
C ASP A 44 -8.83 25.92 11.58
N GLY A 45 -10.08 25.48 11.68
CA GLY A 45 -11.00 25.91 12.74
C GLY A 45 -12.46 25.56 12.44
N PRO A 46 -13.39 25.92 13.35
CA PRO A 46 -14.82 25.66 13.18
C PRO A 46 -15.40 26.30 11.91
N SER A 47 -16.33 25.60 11.26
CA SER A 47 -17.05 26.08 10.08
C SER A 47 -18.45 25.48 10.06
N ASP A 48 -19.42 26.24 9.54
CA ASP A 48 -20.82 25.84 9.46
C ASP A 48 -21.07 24.89 8.27
N VAL A 49 -20.45 23.71 8.27
CA VAL A 49 -20.46 22.78 7.13
C VAL A 49 -21.89 22.40 6.74
N SER A 50 -22.74 22.05 7.71
CA SER A 50 -24.13 21.61 7.48
C SER A 50 -25.01 22.69 6.82
N ASP A 51 -24.71 23.97 7.03
CA ASP A 51 -25.50 25.07 6.45
C ASP A 51 -25.16 25.28 4.96
N TYR A 52 -23.92 25.00 4.55
CA TYR A 52 -23.42 25.37 3.21
C TYR A 52 -23.06 24.19 2.31
N PHE A 53 -22.68 23.04 2.87
CA PHE A 53 -22.24 21.87 2.11
C PHE A 53 -23.23 20.72 2.32
N ASN A 54 -24.17 20.59 1.39
CA ASN A 54 -25.27 19.63 1.45
C ASN A 54 -25.20 18.65 0.26
N PRO A 55 -24.45 17.52 0.40
CA PRO A 55 -24.39 16.47 -0.59
C PRO A 55 -25.76 15.87 -0.95
N LYS A 56 -25.97 15.55 -2.22
CA LYS A 56 -27.19 14.90 -2.72
C LYS A 56 -26.85 13.64 -3.48
N THR A 57 -27.50 12.52 -3.14
CA THR A 57 -27.38 11.28 -3.91
C THR A 57 -28.01 11.44 -5.29
N THR A 58 -27.31 11.07 -6.36
CA THR A 58 -27.80 11.24 -7.74
C THR A 58 -28.45 9.99 -8.34
N GLY A 59 -28.45 8.87 -7.61
CA GLY A 59 -28.98 7.57 -8.07
C GLY A 59 -28.04 6.81 -9.00
N LEU A 60 -26.86 7.36 -9.30
CA LEU A 60 -25.77 6.68 -9.98
C LEU A 60 -24.97 5.85 -8.96
N GLU A 61 -24.55 4.65 -9.33
CA GLU A 61 -23.57 3.86 -8.56
C GLU A 61 -22.24 3.79 -9.32
N VAL A 62 -21.15 3.93 -8.57
CA VAL A 62 -19.78 3.74 -9.06
C VAL A 62 -19.12 2.69 -8.18
N ASP A 63 -18.72 1.57 -8.77
CA ASP A 63 -18.12 0.43 -8.06
C ASP A 63 -18.97 -0.08 -6.87
N GLY A 64 -20.30 -0.02 -6.99
CA GLY A 64 -21.25 -0.42 -5.94
C GLY A 64 -21.41 0.59 -4.81
N LEU A 65 -20.86 1.80 -4.94
CA LEU A 65 -21.04 2.92 -4.01
C LEU A 65 -21.94 3.98 -4.64
N ALA A 66 -22.91 4.48 -3.87
CA ALA A 66 -23.81 5.53 -4.32
C ALA A 66 -23.06 6.86 -4.52
N GLU A 67 -23.17 7.42 -5.72
CA GLU A 67 -22.62 8.72 -6.06
C GLU A 67 -23.41 9.82 -5.36
N GLN A 68 -22.66 10.81 -4.88
CA GLN A 68 -23.18 12.04 -4.33
C GLN A 68 -22.64 13.23 -5.13
N GLN A 69 -23.45 14.27 -5.21
CA GLN A 69 -23.12 15.54 -5.83
C GLN A 69 -23.21 16.67 -4.81
N ALA A 70 -22.21 17.55 -4.81
CA ALA A 70 -22.20 18.77 -4.01
C ALA A 70 -21.52 19.91 -4.79
N TYR A 71 -21.60 21.13 -4.25
CA TYR A 71 -20.92 22.29 -4.80
C TYR A 71 -20.08 22.95 -3.71
N PHE A 72 -18.82 23.23 -4.04
CA PHE A 72 -17.94 23.97 -3.16
C PHE A 72 -17.35 25.16 -3.92
N ARG A 73 -17.57 26.38 -3.41
CA ARG A 73 -17.13 27.64 -4.06
C ARG A 73 -17.60 27.74 -5.54
N GLY A 74 -18.81 27.27 -5.83
CA GLY A 74 -19.40 27.27 -7.17
C GLY A 74 -18.88 26.18 -8.12
N ARG A 75 -17.99 25.29 -7.66
CA ARG A 75 -17.47 24.17 -8.44
C ARG A 75 -18.23 22.90 -8.12
N LYS A 76 -18.61 22.15 -9.16
CA LYS A 76 -19.30 20.88 -9.02
C LYS A 76 -18.31 19.81 -8.55
N LEU A 77 -18.72 19.08 -7.52
CA LEU A 77 -17.98 17.94 -6.99
C LEU A 77 -18.81 16.67 -7.16
N HIS A 78 -18.11 15.59 -7.46
CA HIS A 78 -18.64 14.23 -7.47
C HIS A 78 -17.98 13.45 -6.35
N GLY A 79 -18.76 12.75 -5.54
CA GLY A 79 -18.24 12.07 -4.35
C GLY A 79 -18.83 10.69 -4.14
N VAL A 80 -18.08 9.86 -3.42
CA VAL A 80 -18.51 8.53 -2.97
C VAL A 80 -18.16 8.35 -1.50
N ALA A 81 -19.04 7.70 -0.74
CA ALA A 81 -18.79 7.36 0.65
C ALA A 81 -17.96 6.06 0.70
N ILE A 82 -16.68 6.19 1.03
CA ILE A 82 -15.75 5.07 1.11
C ILE A 82 -15.80 4.49 2.53
N PRO A 83 -16.23 3.23 2.71
CA PRO A 83 -16.23 2.60 4.03
C PRO A 83 -14.81 2.37 4.53
N ILE A 84 -14.62 2.47 5.85
CA ILE A 84 -13.39 2.04 6.49
C ILE A 84 -13.31 0.52 6.39
N PRO A 85 -12.17 -0.05 5.94
CA PRO A 85 -12.03 -1.49 5.77
C PRO A 85 -12.29 -2.29 7.05
N SER A 86 -12.82 -3.50 6.90
CA SER A 86 -13.06 -4.43 8.00
C SER A 86 -11.80 -4.63 8.85
N GLY A 87 -11.95 -4.62 10.18
CA GLY A 87 -10.84 -4.73 11.13
C GLY A 87 -10.20 -3.38 11.50
N TYR A 88 -10.59 -2.28 10.85
CA TYR A 88 -10.14 -0.93 11.16
C TYR A 88 -11.25 -0.07 11.74
N SER A 89 -10.86 1.05 12.36
CA SER A 89 -11.78 2.05 12.89
C SER A 89 -11.22 3.44 12.66
N GLY A 90 -12.06 4.35 12.17
CA GLY A 90 -11.71 5.75 11.99
C GLY A 90 -11.83 6.53 13.29
N PHE A 91 -10.81 7.33 13.61
CA PHE A 91 -10.81 8.23 14.76
C PHE A 91 -10.27 9.60 14.36
N VAL A 92 -10.89 10.65 14.91
CA VAL A 92 -10.29 12.00 14.95
C VAL A 92 -9.54 12.12 16.27
N LEU A 93 -8.28 12.55 16.23
CA LEU A 93 -7.43 12.67 17.41
C LEU A 93 -7.21 14.14 17.75
N GLY A 94 -7.38 14.49 19.02
CA GLY A 94 -7.05 15.80 19.57
C GLY A 94 -5.92 15.71 20.59
N LYS A 95 -5.11 16.77 20.70
CA LYS A 95 -4.13 16.88 21.80
C LYS A 95 -4.86 17.16 23.10
N LYS A 96 -4.56 16.41 24.15
CA LYS A 96 -5.18 16.58 25.46
C LYS A 96 -4.88 17.99 26.00
N SER A 97 -5.91 18.82 26.20
CA SER A 97 -5.71 20.10 26.87
C SER A 97 -5.42 19.84 28.35
N ILE A 98 -4.20 20.10 28.81
CA ILE A 98 -3.85 20.05 30.23
C ILE A 98 -4.60 21.21 30.90
N GLY A 99 -5.82 20.96 31.37
CA GLY A 99 -6.56 21.91 32.19
C GLY A 99 -5.73 22.27 33.42
N LYS A 100 -5.59 23.57 33.70
CA LYS A 100 -4.82 24.19 34.80
C LYS A 100 -4.69 23.31 36.07
N ARG A 101 -3.71 22.41 36.13
CA ARG A 101 -3.29 21.73 37.36
C ARG A 101 -1.78 21.46 37.34
N LYS A 102 -1.15 22.06 38.36
CA LYS A 102 0.14 21.85 39.02
C LYS A 102 1.37 21.44 38.18
N VAL A 103 2.38 22.28 38.35
CA VAL A 103 3.78 22.19 37.95
C VAL A 103 4.37 20.82 38.28
N SER A 104 4.49 19.95 37.27
CA SER A 104 5.62 19.05 37.01
C SER A 104 5.20 18.00 35.97
N ASP A 105 5.23 18.34 34.69
CA ASP A 105 5.52 17.34 33.65
C ASP A 105 5.86 18.02 32.33
N VAL A 106 7.08 17.77 31.88
CA VAL A 106 7.64 18.30 30.65
C VAL A 106 6.98 17.57 29.47
N ASN A 107 6.21 18.31 28.66
CA ASN A 107 5.84 17.98 27.28
C ASN A 107 5.28 16.57 27.01
N SER A 108 4.20 16.19 27.67
CA SER A 108 3.45 14.98 27.31
C SER A 108 2.73 15.17 25.96
N ASN A 109 3.27 14.58 24.88
CA ASN A 109 2.57 14.43 23.60
C ASN A 109 1.49 13.35 23.70
N CYS A 110 0.46 13.62 24.51
CA CYS A 110 -0.68 12.75 24.71
C CYS A 110 -1.84 13.16 23.80
N TRP A 111 -2.34 12.20 23.03
CA TRP A 111 -3.46 12.34 22.11
C TRP A 111 -4.64 11.49 22.61
N GLU A 112 -5.84 12.00 22.44
CA GLU A 112 -7.09 11.30 22.78
C GLU A 112 -8.07 11.33 21.61
N PRO A 113 -8.88 10.28 21.41
CA PRO A 113 -9.95 10.30 20.44
C PRO A 113 -10.97 11.40 20.78
N SER A 114 -11.25 12.28 19.84
CA SER A 114 -12.29 13.29 19.95
C SER A 114 -13.57 12.92 19.20
N ALA A 115 -13.47 12.04 18.19
CA ALA A 115 -14.60 11.49 17.45
C ALA A 115 -14.24 10.15 16.79
N LYS A 116 -15.25 9.40 16.33
CA LYS A 116 -15.11 8.19 15.53
C LYS A 116 -15.90 8.31 14.22
N PHE A 117 -15.54 7.51 13.21
CA PHE A 117 -16.28 7.42 11.96
C PHE A 117 -16.04 6.07 11.27
N GLU A 118 -17.02 5.62 10.48
CA GLU A 118 -16.98 4.34 9.75
C GLU A 118 -16.84 4.53 8.23
N ASN A 119 -16.92 5.76 7.72
CA ASN A 119 -16.67 6.07 6.31
C ASN A 119 -16.10 7.50 6.12
N ILE A 120 -15.52 7.74 4.96
CA ILE A 120 -15.08 9.07 4.50
C ILE A 120 -15.70 9.32 3.14
N THR A 121 -16.35 10.47 2.94
CA THR A 121 -16.80 10.88 1.61
C THR A 121 -15.65 11.53 0.86
N TYR A 122 -15.17 10.87 -0.18
CA TYR A 122 -14.11 11.38 -1.05
C TYR A 122 -14.71 12.09 -2.25
N TRP A 123 -14.19 13.28 -2.56
CA TRP A 123 -14.69 14.16 -3.61
C TRP A 123 -13.65 14.44 -4.69
N ASN A 124 -14.07 14.37 -5.96
CA ASN A 124 -13.33 14.80 -7.14
C ASN A 124 -14.00 15.98 -7.84
N HIS A 125 -13.21 16.73 -8.61
CA HIS A 125 -13.69 17.86 -9.41
C HIS A 125 -14.03 17.41 -10.83
N ASP A 126 -15.25 17.68 -11.28
CA ASP A 126 -15.77 17.39 -12.64
C ASP A 126 -15.58 15.95 -13.17
N THR A 127 -15.15 15.02 -12.31
CA THR A 127 -14.86 13.62 -12.64
C THR A 127 -15.39 12.75 -11.52
N LEU A 128 -15.92 11.57 -11.89
CA LEU A 128 -16.34 10.59 -10.90
C LEU A 128 -15.12 10.05 -10.15
N PRO A 129 -15.21 9.85 -8.83
CA PRO A 129 -14.24 9.03 -8.10
C PRO A 129 -14.07 7.65 -8.74
N SER A 130 -12.86 7.10 -8.70
CA SER A 130 -12.52 5.80 -9.29
C SER A 130 -11.51 5.05 -8.42
N GLN A 131 -11.40 3.74 -8.61
CA GLN A 131 -10.40 2.91 -7.91
C GLN A 131 -8.94 3.31 -8.20
N ASP A 132 -8.69 4.13 -9.21
CA ASP A 132 -7.35 4.60 -9.56
C ASP A 132 -6.94 5.87 -8.79
N ASP A 133 -7.87 6.52 -8.09
CA ASP A 133 -7.60 7.72 -7.30
C ASP A 133 -6.64 7.44 -6.15
N THR A 134 -5.61 8.28 -6.00
CA THR A 134 -4.54 8.10 -5.02
C THR A 134 -5.05 7.91 -3.59
N PHE A 135 -6.09 8.65 -3.18
CA PHE A 135 -6.66 8.53 -1.84
C PHE A 135 -7.39 7.20 -1.63
N ILE A 136 -8.23 6.79 -2.59
CA ILE A 136 -8.97 5.51 -2.52
C ILE A 136 -7.99 4.35 -2.48
N ARG A 137 -6.97 4.39 -3.33
CA ARG A 137 -5.87 3.42 -3.35
C ARG A 137 -5.11 3.37 -2.03
N SER A 138 -4.96 4.51 -1.34
CA SER A 138 -4.34 4.54 -0.01
C SER A 138 -5.20 3.83 1.05
N LEU A 139 -6.53 3.78 0.91
CA LEU A 139 -7.39 3.04 1.84
C LEU A 139 -7.38 1.52 1.57
N HIS A 140 -7.18 1.11 0.31
CA HIS A 140 -6.92 -0.31 0.00
C HIS A 140 -5.69 -0.86 0.75
N TRP A 141 -4.72 -0.01 1.11
CA TRP A 141 -3.57 -0.42 1.94
C TRP A 141 -4.01 -1.07 3.25
N LEU A 142 -5.03 -0.52 3.92
CA LEU A 142 -5.50 -1.07 5.20
C LEU A 142 -5.99 -2.50 5.01
N SER A 143 -6.58 -2.82 3.85
CA SER A 143 -6.97 -4.18 3.55
C SER A 143 -5.75 -5.07 3.27
N VAL A 144 -4.77 -4.59 2.50
CA VAL A 144 -3.61 -5.38 2.03
C VAL A 144 -2.57 -5.64 3.15
N ALA A 145 -2.65 -4.89 4.25
CA ALA A 145 -1.66 -4.89 5.32
C ALA A 145 -1.42 -6.25 6.01
N GLU A 146 -2.15 -7.33 5.72
CA GLU A 146 -1.88 -8.67 6.27
C GLU A 146 -1.61 -9.71 5.17
N ALA A 147 -0.33 -9.91 4.82
CA ALA A 147 0.10 -10.99 3.90
C ALA A 147 1.53 -11.42 4.13
N LYS A 148 1.89 -12.70 3.90
CA LYS A 148 3.22 -13.26 4.28
C LYS A 148 3.87 -14.21 3.26
N SER A 149 5.01 -13.79 2.69
CA SER A 149 6.16 -14.58 2.18
C SER A 149 6.52 -14.50 0.69
N VAL A 150 7.80 -14.21 0.37
CA VAL A 150 8.27 -13.98 -1.03
C VAL A 150 9.64 -14.60 -1.33
N HIS A 151 9.73 -15.31 -2.46
CA HIS A 151 10.96 -15.74 -3.13
C HIS A 151 10.80 -15.70 -4.67
N SER A 152 11.89 -15.72 -5.48
CA SER A 152 11.77 -15.79 -6.95
C SER A 152 12.64 -16.85 -7.64
N LYS A 153 12.18 -17.27 -8.83
CA LYS A 153 12.85 -18.17 -9.77
C LYS A 153 13.07 -17.49 -11.11
N VAL A 154 14.21 -17.76 -11.73
CA VAL A 154 14.45 -17.49 -13.16
C VAL A 154 14.87 -18.77 -13.85
N LYS A 155 14.27 -19.08 -15.00
CA LYS A 155 14.58 -20.27 -15.82
C LYS A 155 14.80 -19.89 -17.29
N ASN A 156 15.90 -20.37 -17.88
CA ASN A 156 16.17 -20.24 -19.32
C ASN A 156 15.29 -21.23 -20.11
N GLN A 157 14.57 -20.75 -21.12
CA GLN A 157 13.89 -21.58 -22.10
C GLN A 157 14.75 -21.73 -23.36
N GLY A 158 15.50 -22.83 -23.44
CA GLY A 158 16.23 -23.22 -24.65
C GLY A 158 15.91 -24.67 -25.00
N GLU A 159 15.57 -24.92 -26.26
CA GLU A 159 15.43 -26.27 -26.81
C GLU A 159 16.82 -26.92 -26.90
N GLY A 160 17.00 -28.08 -26.26
CA GLY A 160 18.16 -28.96 -26.46
C GLY A 160 19.22 -29.05 -25.36
N LYS A 161 19.20 -28.24 -24.30
CA LYS A 161 20.07 -28.41 -23.10
C LYS A 161 19.26 -28.24 -21.81
N ALA A 162 19.62 -28.99 -20.76
CA ALA A 162 18.95 -28.95 -19.46
C ALA A 162 18.81 -27.49 -18.97
N ALA A 163 17.57 -27.03 -18.85
CA ALA A 163 17.26 -25.65 -18.49
C ALA A 163 17.84 -25.30 -17.10
N LYS A 164 18.83 -24.41 -17.05
CA LYS A 164 19.34 -23.86 -15.78
C LYS A 164 18.24 -23.00 -15.14
N SER A 165 17.91 -23.32 -13.88
CA SER A 165 17.04 -22.51 -13.03
C SER A 165 17.79 -22.04 -11.81
N SER A 166 17.67 -20.75 -11.50
CA SER A 166 18.29 -20.14 -10.33
C SER A 166 17.21 -19.61 -9.39
N TRP A 167 17.36 -19.88 -8.10
CA TRP A 167 16.51 -19.34 -7.05
C TRP A 167 17.19 -18.16 -6.37
N PHE A 168 16.44 -17.09 -6.14
CA PHE A 168 16.93 -15.91 -5.44
C PHE A 168 16.41 -15.92 -4.01
N LYS A 169 17.33 -15.88 -3.05
CA LYS A 169 17.02 -15.70 -1.63
C LYS A 169 16.50 -14.27 -1.39
N PRO A 170 15.70 -14.02 -0.33
CA PRO A 170 15.09 -12.71 -0.13
C PRO A 170 16.08 -11.55 0.00
N ARG A 171 17.28 -11.79 0.51
CA ARG A 171 18.35 -10.77 0.60
C ARG A 171 18.91 -10.33 -0.75
N ALA A 172 18.62 -11.04 -1.83
CA ALA A 172 18.99 -10.62 -3.18
C ALA A 172 18.04 -9.52 -3.71
N PHE A 173 16.97 -9.20 -2.99
CA PHE A 173 15.98 -8.20 -3.40
C PHE A 173 16.12 -6.91 -2.61
N SER A 174 15.85 -5.81 -3.29
CA SER A 174 15.41 -4.57 -2.67
C SER A 174 13.95 -4.76 -2.29
N ILE A 175 13.70 -4.83 -0.98
CA ILE A 175 12.36 -4.91 -0.41
C ILE A 175 12.05 -3.56 0.21
N ILE A 176 10.95 -2.93 -0.19
CA ILE A 176 10.56 -1.66 0.42
C ILE A 176 10.30 -1.83 1.92
N TRP A 177 10.87 -0.93 2.73
CA TRP A 177 10.91 -1.03 4.19
C TRP A 177 11.50 -2.35 4.72
N GLY A 178 12.25 -3.11 3.91
CA GLY A 178 12.79 -4.42 4.30
C GLY A 178 13.79 -4.40 5.47
N LYS A 179 14.23 -3.21 5.91
CA LYS A 179 15.06 -3.00 7.11
C LYS A 179 14.24 -2.66 8.36
N ASP A 180 12.95 -2.41 8.21
CA ASP A 180 12.06 -2.05 9.30
C ASP A 180 11.31 -3.29 9.77
N GLY A 181 11.68 -3.76 10.96
CA GLY A 181 11.13 -4.97 11.59
C GLY A 181 9.63 -4.90 11.92
N ARG A 182 8.99 -3.73 11.77
CA ARG A 182 7.52 -3.60 11.88
C ARG A 182 6.81 -4.12 10.64
N TYR A 183 7.44 -3.96 9.47
CA TYR A 183 6.82 -4.26 8.18
C TYR A 183 7.35 -5.57 7.60
N TRP A 184 8.63 -5.87 7.79
CA TRP A 184 9.24 -7.09 7.27
C TRP A 184 10.12 -7.80 8.29
N HIS A 185 9.99 -9.11 8.35
CA HIS A 185 11.02 -9.98 8.90
C HIS A 185 11.79 -10.59 7.74
N VAL A 186 13.04 -10.17 7.52
CA VAL A 186 13.92 -10.71 6.46
C VAL A 186 14.99 -11.59 7.11
N PRO A 187 14.87 -12.93 7.10
CA PRO A 187 15.81 -13.83 7.76
C PRO A 187 17.20 -13.81 7.10
N THR A 188 18.24 -14.02 7.91
CA THR A 188 19.64 -14.12 7.44
C THR A 188 20.02 -15.53 6.97
N ASP A 189 19.26 -16.53 7.39
CA ASP A 189 19.47 -17.96 7.13
C ASP A 189 18.90 -18.43 5.77
N GLY A 190 18.28 -17.54 5.00
CA GLY A 190 17.72 -17.84 3.69
C GLY A 190 16.31 -18.42 3.72
N ARG A 191 15.65 -18.43 4.89
CA ARG A 191 14.19 -18.59 4.97
C ARG A 191 13.46 -17.47 4.19
N PRO A 192 12.19 -17.70 3.81
CA PRO A 192 11.39 -16.66 3.14
C PRO A 192 11.37 -15.35 3.93
N ALA A 193 11.39 -14.21 3.23
CA ALA A 193 11.10 -12.93 3.88
C ALA A 193 9.63 -12.88 4.22
N GLU A 194 9.29 -12.59 5.47
CA GLU A 194 7.91 -12.49 5.92
C GLU A 194 7.47 -11.03 5.92
N LEU A 195 6.39 -10.75 5.22
CA LEU A 195 5.73 -9.46 5.28
C LEU A 195 4.81 -9.46 6.52
N LEU A 196 5.06 -8.56 7.46
CA LEU A 196 4.32 -8.51 8.73
C LEU A 196 3.15 -7.53 8.63
N GLN A 197 3.42 -6.38 8.01
CA GLN A 197 2.48 -5.31 7.70
C GLN A 197 3.06 -4.50 6.54
N ALA A 198 2.33 -4.02 5.53
CA ALA A 198 2.93 -3.08 4.55
C ALA A 198 1.93 -2.21 3.78
N SER A 199 2.30 -0.95 3.55
CA SER A 199 1.51 0.08 2.84
C SER A 199 1.62 0.04 1.32
N TRP A 200 2.54 -0.78 0.78
CA TRP A 200 2.54 -1.30 -0.58
C TRP A 200 3.46 -2.53 -0.61
N LEU A 201 3.30 -3.41 -1.61
CA LEU A 201 4.31 -4.42 -1.95
C LEU A 201 5.21 -3.96 -3.12
N GLU A 202 6.51 -3.85 -2.85
CA GLU A 202 7.54 -3.80 -3.88
C GLU A 202 8.71 -4.70 -3.48
N VAL A 203 8.95 -5.71 -4.31
CA VAL A 203 10.09 -6.61 -4.21
C VAL A 203 10.77 -6.64 -5.56
N SER A 204 11.95 -6.02 -5.68
CA SER A 204 12.66 -5.91 -6.94
C SER A 204 14.11 -6.35 -6.82
N THR A 205 14.69 -6.82 -7.92
CA THR A 205 16.10 -7.21 -7.96
C THR A 205 16.68 -6.95 -9.34
N ILE A 206 18.01 -6.84 -9.36
CA ILE A 206 18.81 -6.73 -10.57
C ILE A 206 19.74 -7.93 -10.54
N THR A 207 19.70 -8.71 -11.60
CA THR A 207 20.59 -9.85 -11.72
C THR A 207 21.64 -9.55 -12.76
N SER A 208 22.90 -9.48 -12.31
CA SER A 208 24.06 -9.54 -13.21
C SER A 208 24.36 -11.00 -13.47
N LEU A 209 23.47 -11.67 -14.21
CA LEU A 209 23.66 -13.03 -14.70
C LEU A 209 24.63 -13.02 -15.89
N LYS A 210 25.81 -12.42 -15.72
CA LYS A 210 26.82 -12.29 -16.79
C LYS A 210 27.17 -13.65 -17.43
N ASP A 211 27.00 -14.73 -16.66
CA ASP A 211 27.25 -16.11 -17.10
C ASP A 211 25.97 -16.91 -17.39
N SER A 212 24.78 -16.29 -17.44
CA SER A 212 23.50 -17.02 -17.60
C SER A 212 22.42 -16.30 -18.42
N ILE A 213 22.56 -15.01 -18.70
CA ILE A 213 21.74 -14.27 -19.67
C ILE A 213 22.46 -14.23 -21.01
N GLU A 214 21.84 -14.86 -22.01
CA GLU A 214 22.38 -15.01 -23.36
C GLU A 214 21.50 -14.24 -24.34
N ALA A 215 22.15 -13.55 -25.29
CA ALA A 215 21.48 -12.86 -26.37
C ALA A 215 20.63 -13.84 -27.20
N GLY A 216 19.42 -13.44 -27.59
CA GLY A 216 18.49 -14.27 -28.36
C GLY A 216 17.79 -15.37 -27.57
N LYS A 217 17.93 -15.44 -26.23
CA LYS A 217 17.22 -16.41 -25.37
C LYS A 217 15.99 -15.80 -24.69
N LYS A 218 15.08 -16.69 -24.27
CA LYS A 218 13.90 -16.36 -23.47
C LYS A 218 14.07 -16.84 -22.04
N TYR A 219 13.64 -16.01 -21.10
CA TYR A 219 13.69 -16.29 -19.67
C TYR A 219 12.29 -16.20 -19.08
N ALA A 220 11.91 -17.21 -18.31
CA ALA A 220 10.68 -17.19 -17.53
C ALA A 220 11.01 -16.81 -16.08
N ILE A 221 10.25 -15.86 -15.56
CA ILE A 221 10.36 -15.30 -14.20
C ILE A 221 9.08 -15.67 -13.45
N SER A 222 9.21 -16.10 -12.20
CA SER A 222 8.08 -16.38 -11.31
C SER A 222 8.48 -16.13 -9.86
N PHE A 223 7.49 -15.90 -9.01
CA PHE A 223 7.66 -15.82 -7.57
C PHE A 223 7.01 -17.01 -6.88
N ARG A 224 7.57 -17.45 -5.77
CA ARG A 224 6.89 -18.37 -4.86
C ARG A 224 6.46 -17.63 -3.63
N LEU A 225 5.19 -17.80 -3.33
CA LEU A 225 4.45 -17.10 -2.32
C LEU A 225 3.70 -18.12 -1.47
N GLN A 226 3.34 -17.72 -0.26
CA GLN A 226 2.42 -18.44 0.61
C GLN A 226 1.45 -17.40 1.18
N MET A 227 0.21 -17.76 1.48
CA MET A 227 -0.69 -16.90 2.24
C MET A 227 -0.93 -17.56 3.59
N LYS A 228 -0.50 -16.95 4.70
CA LYS A 228 -0.72 -17.53 6.04
C LYS A 228 -2.18 -17.36 6.48
N GLN A 229 -2.62 -18.17 7.44
CA GLN A 229 -3.91 -17.97 8.12
C GLN A 229 -4.03 -16.53 8.65
N GLY A 230 -5.15 -15.87 8.32
CA GLY A 230 -5.38 -14.46 8.65
C GLY A 230 -4.97 -13.47 7.55
N ALA A 231 -4.31 -13.90 6.47
CA ALA A 231 -4.02 -13.00 5.36
C ALA A 231 -5.31 -12.48 4.70
N PHE A 232 -5.45 -11.16 4.58
CA PHE A 232 -6.62 -10.50 3.97
C PHE A 232 -6.18 -9.36 3.03
N GLY A 233 -7.13 -8.80 2.27
CA GLY A 233 -6.87 -7.68 1.35
C GLY A 233 -6.39 -8.01 -0.05
N TRP A 234 -6.20 -9.28 -0.39
CA TRP A 234 -5.78 -9.71 -1.74
C TRP A 234 -6.95 -10.03 -2.67
N ASN A 235 -8.18 -9.94 -2.16
CA ASN A 235 -9.39 -10.15 -2.95
C ASN A 235 -9.62 -8.91 -3.82
N GLY A 236 -9.58 -9.09 -5.15
CA GLY A 236 -9.69 -7.98 -6.11
C GLY A 236 -8.38 -7.21 -6.35
N CYS A 237 -7.42 -7.27 -5.43
CA CYS A 237 -6.09 -6.68 -5.60
C CYS A 237 -5.21 -7.54 -6.51
N SER A 238 -4.64 -6.90 -7.55
CA SER A 238 -3.69 -7.55 -8.45
C SER A 238 -2.30 -6.99 -8.25
N VAL A 239 -1.31 -7.88 -8.28
CA VAL A 239 0.09 -7.51 -8.34
C VAL A 239 0.60 -7.62 -9.77
N TYR A 240 1.63 -6.88 -10.10
CA TYR A 240 2.29 -6.87 -11.39
C TYR A 240 3.67 -7.51 -11.24
N LEU A 241 3.84 -8.65 -11.89
CA LEU A 241 5.15 -9.22 -12.14
C LEU A 241 5.74 -8.49 -13.35
N MET A 242 6.84 -7.78 -13.14
CA MET A 242 7.47 -6.97 -14.18
C MET A 242 8.92 -7.36 -14.38
N GLY A 243 9.39 -7.26 -15.63
CA GLY A 243 10.77 -7.57 -16.00
C GLY A 243 11.24 -6.84 -17.25
N LYS A 244 12.51 -6.47 -17.30
CA LYS A 244 13.17 -5.87 -18.47
C LYS A 244 14.63 -6.31 -18.59
N ILE A 245 15.15 -6.29 -19.82
CA ILE A 245 16.57 -6.46 -20.10
C ILE A 245 17.22 -5.09 -20.25
N GLY A 246 18.26 -4.86 -19.46
CA GLY A 246 19.03 -3.64 -19.45
C GLY A 246 18.32 -2.46 -18.77
N GLN A 247 19.10 -1.49 -18.31
CA GLN A 247 18.58 -0.33 -17.58
C GLN A 247 17.65 0.52 -18.45
N ALA A 248 17.96 0.70 -19.73
CA ALA A 248 17.13 1.43 -20.70
C ALA A 248 16.06 0.54 -21.37
N GLY A 249 15.94 -0.73 -20.97
CA GLY A 249 14.99 -1.67 -21.55
C GLY A 249 13.53 -1.34 -21.26
N LYS A 250 12.64 -1.81 -22.14
CA LYS A 250 11.20 -1.73 -21.94
C LYS A 250 10.73 -2.83 -20.99
N TYR A 251 9.87 -2.48 -20.04
CA TYR A 251 9.23 -3.45 -19.16
C TYR A 251 8.20 -4.31 -19.90
N THR A 252 8.27 -5.61 -19.63
CA THR A 252 7.18 -6.56 -19.84
C THR A 252 6.50 -6.76 -18.50
N ALA A 253 5.17 -6.70 -18.47
CA ALA A 253 4.39 -6.80 -17.24
C ALA A 253 3.34 -7.91 -17.37
N LYS A 254 3.07 -8.59 -16.27
CA LYS A 254 1.99 -9.56 -16.13
C LYS A 254 1.21 -9.28 -14.86
N LYS A 255 -0.09 -9.04 -15.00
CA LYS A 255 -1.02 -8.85 -13.89
C LYS A 255 -1.35 -10.22 -13.30
N ILE A 256 -1.22 -10.37 -11.98
CA ILE A 256 -1.41 -11.62 -11.25
C ILE A 256 -2.40 -11.34 -10.12
N LYS A 257 -3.48 -12.11 -10.09
CA LYS A 257 -4.43 -12.12 -8.97
C LYS A 257 -3.98 -13.17 -7.97
N LEU A 258 -3.53 -12.72 -6.80
CA LEU A 258 -2.99 -13.64 -5.79
C LEU A 258 -4.08 -14.47 -5.11
N SER A 259 -5.29 -13.93 -4.98
CA SER A 259 -6.46 -14.61 -4.41
C SER A 259 -6.91 -15.83 -5.23
N ASP A 260 -6.75 -15.80 -6.56
CA ASP A 260 -7.15 -16.91 -7.44
C ASP A 260 -6.18 -18.11 -7.38
N GLN A 261 -4.95 -17.90 -6.87
CA GLN A 261 -3.87 -18.89 -6.87
C GLN A 261 -3.46 -19.38 -5.48
N ALA A 262 -3.89 -18.67 -4.43
CA ALA A 262 -3.47 -18.93 -3.07
C ALA A 262 -4.46 -19.84 -2.34
N GLU A 263 -3.96 -20.97 -1.85
CA GLU A 263 -4.59 -21.70 -0.75
C GLU A 263 -3.93 -21.28 0.57
N ILE A 264 -4.73 -21.09 1.63
CA ILE A 264 -4.21 -20.71 2.95
C ILE A 264 -3.20 -21.77 3.42
N ASP A 265 -2.09 -21.27 3.95
CA ASP A 265 -0.91 -22.00 4.44
C ASP A 265 -0.23 -22.91 3.40
N LYS A 266 -0.53 -22.78 2.10
CA LYS A 266 0.16 -23.51 1.04
C LYS A 266 1.03 -22.60 0.17
N GLU A 267 2.23 -23.08 -0.12
CA GLU A 267 3.11 -22.42 -1.10
C GLU A 267 2.55 -22.61 -2.52
N PHE A 268 2.58 -21.55 -3.31
CA PHE A 268 2.27 -21.58 -4.73
C PHE A 268 3.30 -20.78 -5.52
N GLU A 269 3.44 -21.10 -6.81
CA GLU A 269 4.28 -20.35 -7.75
C GLU A 269 3.37 -19.48 -8.61
N THR A 270 3.70 -18.20 -8.74
CA THR A 270 2.94 -17.29 -9.58
C THR A 270 3.02 -17.72 -11.04
N GLU A 271 2.06 -17.24 -11.82
CA GLU A 271 2.19 -17.26 -13.26
C GLU A 271 3.53 -16.67 -13.73
N LYS A 272 4.05 -17.25 -14.82
CA LYS A 272 5.35 -16.87 -15.37
C LYS A 272 5.22 -15.64 -16.26
N LEU A 273 6.19 -14.74 -16.12
CA LEU A 273 6.47 -13.66 -17.05
C LEU A 273 7.64 -14.07 -17.94
N GLU A 274 7.45 -13.99 -19.26
CA GLU A 274 8.53 -14.23 -20.22
C GLU A 274 9.20 -12.92 -20.63
N VAL A 275 10.53 -12.91 -20.60
CA VAL A 275 11.36 -11.81 -21.08
C VAL A 275 12.33 -12.35 -22.13
N THR A 276 12.40 -11.69 -23.28
CA THR A 276 13.31 -12.05 -24.37
C THR A 276 14.51 -11.13 -24.38
N VAL A 277 15.70 -11.69 -24.50
CA VAL A 277 16.95 -10.93 -24.67
C VAL A 277 17.16 -10.71 -26.15
N ALA A 278 17.25 -9.45 -26.57
CA ALA A 278 17.54 -9.13 -27.97
C ALA A 278 18.93 -9.65 -28.36
N THR A 279 19.11 -10.01 -29.63
CA THR A 279 20.39 -10.53 -30.14
C THR A 279 21.51 -9.49 -30.11
N ASP A 280 21.15 -8.22 -30.13
CA ASP A 280 22.02 -7.04 -30.10
C ASP A 280 22.04 -6.34 -28.73
N ALA A 281 21.46 -6.96 -27.69
CA ALA A 281 21.44 -6.38 -26.36
C ALA A 281 22.87 -6.13 -25.84
N THR A 282 23.14 -4.91 -25.39
CA THR A 282 24.45 -4.52 -24.84
C THR A 282 24.49 -4.59 -23.33
N ASP A 283 23.35 -4.40 -22.66
CA ASP A 283 23.18 -4.52 -21.22
C ASP A 283 22.47 -5.83 -20.85
N MET A 284 23.27 -6.83 -20.46
CA MET A 284 22.82 -8.20 -20.15
C MET A 284 22.30 -8.37 -18.71
N LYS A 285 21.73 -7.32 -18.13
CA LYS A 285 21.13 -7.36 -16.79
C LYS A 285 19.63 -7.56 -16.89
N LEU A 286 19.09 -8.55 -16.20
CA LEU A 286 17.66 -8.70 -16.02
C LEU A 286 17.23 -7.98 -14.74
N TYR A 287 16.38 -6.99 -14.90
CA TYR A 287 15.69 -6.28 -13.84
C TYR A 287 14.30 -6.89 -13.73
N PHE A 288 13.90 -7.30 -12.54
CA PHE A 288 12.55 -7.81 -12.34
C PHE A 288 12.06 -7.64 -10.92
N GLY A 289 10.76 -7.69 -10.74
CA GLY A 289 10.14 -7.58 -9.43
C GLY A 289 8.66 -7.87 -9.44
N LEU A 290 8.11 -7.93 -8.23
CA LEU A 290 6.69 -8.06 -7.96
C LEU A 290 6.22 -6.77 -7.29
N TYR A 291 5.22 -6.13 -7.88
CA TYR A 291 4.80 -4.78 -7.52
C TYR A 291 3.29 -4.71 -7.37
N GLU A 292 2.82 -4.18 -6.27
CA GLU A 292 1.41 -3.78 -6.13
C GLU A 292 1.19 -2.40 -6.76
N VAL A 293 2.14 -1.48 -6.59
CA VAL A 293 2.13 -0.14 -7.16
C VAL A 293 3.37 0.04 -8.04
N TRP A 294 3.17 0.39 -9.30
CA TRP A 294 4.25 0.75 -10.22
C TRP A 294 4.30 2.26 -10.42
N THR A 295 5.44 2.88 -10.10
CA THR A 295 5.62 4.34 -10.24
C THR A 295 6.28 4.76 -11.56
N GLY A 296 6.60 3.80 -12.44
CA GLY A 296 7.19 4.08 -13.75
C GLY A 296 8.63 4.62 -13.72
N ARG A 297 9.29 4.59 -12.56
CA ARG A 297 10.65 5.11 -12.37
C ARG A 297 11.73 4.07 -12.66
#